data_AF-A0A6B3AZF9-F1
#
_entry.id   AF-A0A6B3AZF9-F1
#
_cell.length_a   1.000
_cell.length_b   1.000
_cell.length_c   1.000
_cell.angle_alpha   90.00
_cell.angle_beta   90.00
_cell.angle_gamma   90.00
#
_symmetry.space_group_name_H-M   'P 1'
#
loop_
_entity.id
_entity.type
_entity.pdbx_description
1 polymer ?
#
loop_
_entity_poly.entity_id
_entity_poly.type
_entity_poly.pdbx_seq_one_letter_code
_entity_poly.pdbx_strand_id
1 'polypeptide(L)'
;MAKISGRRPGRAAARLAAAAITAALVVTGASAASASAAEVGDAPLFGLQGLDSSGTAYTYAPQGDGTLSARVKFQSGMTDLKFVGQADTDADNLADGRWQLGTSGNIYFYAADNSPAKRIGYGWDIYNTVVSVGQFGGAEGGDLLARDGKGDLYLYLGYSDGRVTKRIKVGYGWNIYSAIAGNGDLNGDGKNDIVARDKSGVLWLYKGTGDQKAPYQKRTKIGSGWNTYNTLFAAGDLNMDGTTDLVARNAKGELYLYAGTGNAAAPYKPKAIIGTSGWNTYRLFF
;
A
#
# COMPACT_ATOMS: atom_id res chain seq x y z
N MET A 1 -10.05 -24.44 -25.40
CA MET A 1 -11.25 -23.64 -25.08
C MET A 1 -10.82 -22.43 -24.25
N ALA A 2 -10.82 -21.25 -24.86
CA ALA A 2 -10.50 -20.01 -24.15
C ALA A 2 -11.68 -19.61 -23.26
N LYS A 3 -11.47 -19.52 -21.93
CA LYS A 3 -12.41 -18.82 -21.04
C LYS A 3 -12.21 -17.32 -21.27
N ILE A 4 -13.05 -16.74 -22.11
CA ILE A 4 -13.27 -15.30 -22.13
C ILE A 4 -13.91 -14.97 -20.77
N SER A 5 -13.14 -14.31 -19.89
CA SER A 5 -13.61 -13.80 -18.60
C SER A 5 -14.66 -12.72 -18.84
N GLY A 6 -15.94 -13.11 -18.84
CA GLY A 6 -17.05 -12.19 -18.87
C GLY A 6 -17.16 -11.45 -17.53
N ARG A 7 -16.66 -10.22 -17.46
CA ARG A 7 -16.99 -9.29 -16.37
C ARG A 7 -18.51 -9.09 -16.33
N ARG A 8 -19.14 -9.43 -15.20
CA ARG A 8 -20.55 -9.08 -14.95
C ARG A 8 -20.67 -7.56 -14.75
N PRO A 9 -21.55 -6.86 -15.48
CA PRO A 9 -21.66 -5.40 -15.43
C PRO A 9 -21.93 -4.80 -14.03
N GLY A 10 -22.36 -5.59 -13.05
CA GLY A 10 -22.60 -5.11 -11.67
C GLY A 10 -21.33 -4.93 -10.80
N ARG A 11 -20.21 -5.59 -11.12
CA ARG A 11 -19.00 -5.53 -10.25
C ARG A 11 -18.32 -4.17 -10.26
N ALA A 12 -18.24 -3.50 -11.42
CA ALA A 12 -17.60 -2.18 -11.50
C ALA A 12 -18.37 -1.12 -10.69
N ALA A 13 -19.71 -1.15 -10.73
CA ALA A 13 -20.55 -0.23 -9.96
C ALA A 13 -20.43 -0.46 -8.45
N ALA A 14 -20.34 -1.74 -8.02
CA ALA A 14 -20.14 -2.09 -6.61
C ALA A 14 -18.76 -1.61 -6.09
N ARG A 15 -17.70 -1.74 -6.89
CA ARG A 15 -16.36 -1.24 -6.52
C ARG A 15 -16.30 0.27 -6.44
N LEU A 16 -16.98 0.97 -7.35
CA LEU A 16 -17.08 2.43 -7.29
C LEU A 16 -17.81 2.88 -6.01
N ALA A 17 -18.88 2.18 -5.62
CA ALA A 17 -19.59 2.44 -4.38
C ALA A 17 -18.70 2.16 -3.15
N ALA A 18 -17.95 1.04 -3.13
CA ALA A 18 -17.01 0.71 -2.07
C ALA A 18 -15.93 1.79 -1.91
N ALA A 19 -15.29 2.22 -3.01
CA ALA A 19 -14.28 3.28 -2.96
C ALA A 19 -14.84 4.62 -2.45
N ALA A 20 -16.05 4.99 -2.85
CA ALA A 20 -16.72 6.18 -2.36
C ALA A 20 -17.01 6.09 -0.85
N ILE A 21 -17.39 4.90 -0.35
CA ILE A 21 -17.58 4.64 1.07
C ILE A 21 -16.24 4.77 1.82
N THR A 22 -15.17 4.14 1.35
CA THR A 22 -13.83 4.24 1.97
C THR A 22 -13.36 5.68 2.08
N ALA A 23 -13.54 6.48 1.02
CA ALA A 23 -13.20 7.90 1.03
C ALA A 23 -14.07 8.71 2.00
N ALA A 24 -15.38 8.45 2.06
CA ALA A 24 -16.30 9.12 2.99
C ALA A 24 -16.02 8.76 4.45
N LEU A 25 -15.65 7.50 4.73
CA LEU A 25 -15.32 7.00 6.07
C LEU A 25 -14.08 7.70 6.63
N VAL A 26 -13.04 7.88 5.80
CA VAL A 26 -11.83 8.63 6.14
C VAL A 26 -12.11 10.10 6.47
N VAL A 27 -13.09 10.73 5.81
CA VAL A 27 -13.39 12.16 5.95
C VAL A 27 -14.35 12.46 7.09
N THR A 28 -15.37 11.63 7.28
CA THR A 28 -16.48 11.88 8.21
C THR A 28 -16.36 11.12 9.52
N GLY A 29 -15.50 10.09 9.56
CA GLY A 29 -15.46 9.14 10.66
C GLY A 29 -16.76 8.33 10.82
N ALA A 30 -17.71 8.39 9.88
CA ALA A 30 -18.95 7.65 10.00
C ALA A 30 -18.71 6.17 9.66
N SER A 31 -19.11 5.25 10.55
CA SER A 31 -19.19 3.82 10.26
C SER A 31 -20.32 3.58 9.26
N ALA A 32 -20.01 3.43 7.98
CA ALA A 32 -20.98 2.92 7.01
C ALA A 32 -20.96 1.39 7.05
N ALA A 33 -22.12 0.77 6.79
CA ALA A 33 -22.22 -0.68 6.66
C ALA A 33 -21.15 -1.19 5.67
N SER A 34 -20.34 -2.15 6.13
CA SER A 34 -19.25 -2.77 5.40
C SER A 34 -19.70 -3.13 3.98
N ALA A 35 -19.08 -2.53 2.96
CA ALA A 35 -19.14 -3.12 1.63
C ALA A 35 -18.58 -4.54 1.76
N SER A 36 -19.32 -5.55 1.30
CA SER A 36 -18.90 -6.94 1.55
C SER A 36 -17.68 -7.28 0.69
N ALA A 37 -16.74 -8.10 1.20
CA ALA A 37 -15.57 -8.58 0.45
C ALA A 37 -15.89 -9.12 -0.96
N ALA A 38 -17.10 -9.66 -1.16
CA ALA A 38 -17.60 -10.13 -2.45
C ALA A 38 -17.71 -9.03 -3.54
N GLU A 39 -17.73 -7.76 -3.14
CA GLU A 39 -17.83 -6.60 -4.01
C GLU A 39 -16.46 -6.01 -4.38
N VAL A 40 -15.42 -6.24 -3.57
CA VAL A 40 -14.12 -5.53 -3.64
C VAL A 40 -13.08 -6.26 -4.51
N GLY A 41 -13.24 -7.55 -4.80
CA GLY A 41 -12.33 -8.32 -5.64
C GLY A 41 -11.06 -8.77 -4.90
N ASP A 42 -10.08 -9.31 -5.62
CA ASP A 42 -8.89 -9.96 -5.03
C ASP A 42 -7.75 -8.97 -4.71
N ALA A 43 -7.87 -7.69 -5.10
CA ALA A 43 -6.86 -6.67 -4.88
C ALA A 43 -7.38 -5.61 -3.88
N PRO A 44 -6.54 -5.13 -2.94
CA PRO A 44 -6.91 -4.08 -2.00
C PRO A 44 -7.45 -2.84 -2.70
N LEU A 45 -8.58 -2.30 -2.24
CA LEU A 45 -9.16 -1.06 -2.77
C LEU A 45 -8.95 0.05 -1.75
N PHE A 46 -7.71 0.53 -1.65
CA PHE A 46 -7.39 1.65 -0.77
C PHE A 46 -7.50 2.97 -1.54
N GLY A 47 -7.95 4.01 -0.85
CA GLY A 47 -7.88 5.36 -1.39
C GLY A 47 -6.41 5.82 -1.48
N LEU A 48 -6.09 6.69 -2.43
CA LEU A 48 -4.78 7.33 -2.45
C LEU A 48 -4.73 8.40 -1.35
N GLN A 49 -3.82 8.28 -0.39
CA GLN A 49 -3.64 9.28 0.65
C GLN A 49 -2.26 9.92 0.60
N GLY A 50 -2.19 11.18 1.04
CA GLY A 50 -0.96 11.95 1.07
C GLY A 50 -0.89 12.87 2.28
N LEU A 51 0.26 12.87 2.96
CA LEU A 51 0.58 13.80 4.03
C LEU A 51 1.53 14.86 3.50
N ASP A 52 1.09 16.12 3.52
CA ASP A 52 1.90 17.23 3.05
C ASP A 52 2.98 17.66 4.05
N SER A 53 3.85 18.56 3.59
CA SER A 53 4.93 19.12 4.42
C SER A 53 4.46 19.92 5.63
N SER A 54 3.22 20.43 5.63
CA SER A 54 2.62 21.15 6.77
C SER A 54 2.07 20.23 7.85
N GLY A 55 2.02 18.92 7.60
CA GLY A 55 1.38 17.95 8.49
C GLY A 55 -0.13 17.83 8.24
N THR A 56 -0.61 18.19 7.05
CA THR A 56 -2.01 18.03 6.64
C THR A 56 -2.18 16.81 5.74
N ALA A 57 -3.10 15.91 6.10
CA ALA A 57 -3.38 14.70 5.36
C ALA A 57 -4.62 14.85 4.48
N TYR A 58 -4.51 14.34 3.26
CA TYR A 58 -5.53 14.39 2.22
C TYR A 58 -5.78 13.00 1.64
N THR A 59 -7.01 12.75 1.22
CA THR A 59 -7.42 11.54 0.49
C THR A 59 -7.94 11.90 -0.90
N TYR A 60 -7.76 10.97 -1.83
CA TYR A 60 -8.20 11.01 -3.21
C TYR A 60 -8.93 9.69 -3.51
N ALA A 61 -10.21 9.76 -3.83
CA ALA A 61 -10.98 8.58 -4.19
C ALA A 61 -10.63 8.14 -5.62
N PRO A 62 -10.34 6.84 -5.86
CA PRO A 62 -10.22 6.32 -7.21
C PRO A 62 -11.58 6.36 -7.92
N GLN A 63 -11.57 6.67 -9.22
CA GLN A 63 -12.79 6.79 -10.04
C GLN A 63 -13.04 5.59 -10.95
N GLY A 64 -12.17 4.56 -10.92
CA GLY A 64 -12.32 3.33 -11.70
C GLY A 64 -11.92 3.44 -13.18
N ASP A 65 -11.48 4.61 -13.63
CA ASP A 65 -10.93 4.86 -14.98
C ASP A 65 -9.42 5.20 -14.93
N GLY A 66 -8.80 5.00 -13.76
CA GLY A 66 -7.42 5.41 -13.50
C GLY A 66 -7.26 6.89 -13.12
N THR A 67 -8.35 7.66 -13.01
CA THR A 67 -8.32 9.03 -12.48
C THR A 67 -8.69 9.07 -10.99
N LEU A 68 -8.47 10.25 -10.39
CA LEU A 68 -8.66 10.51 -8.97
C LEU A 68 -9.65 11.66 -8.77
N SER A 69 -10.40 11.62 -7.68
CA SER A 69 -11.26 12.73 -7.26
C SER A 69 -10.45 13.99 -6.94
N ALA A 70 -11.16 15.10 -6.71
CA ALA A 70 -10.57 16.22 -5.99
C ALA A 70 -10.11 15.76 -4.59
N ARG A 71 -9.01 16.35 -4.11
CA ARG A 71 -8.46 16.03 -2.78
C ARG A 71 -9.40 16.47 -1.67
N VAL A 72 -9.56 15.66 -0.65
CA VAL A 72 -10.31 16.01 0.57
C VAL A 72 -9.38 15.95 1.78
N LYS A 73 -9.35 17.02 2.58
CA LYS A 73 -8.58 17.06 3.84
C LYS A 73 -9.28 16.20 4.89
N PHE A 74 -8.56 15.33 5.57
CA PHE A 74 -9.13 14.51 6.66
C PHE A 74 -8.41 14.67 8.00
N GLN A 75 -7.16 15.14 8.03
CA GLN A 75 -6.44 15.35 9.29
C GLN A 75 -5.40 16.47 9.18
N SER A 76 -5.06 17.10 10.30
CA SER A 76 -4.00 18.12 10.42
C SER A 76 -3.15 17.85 11.66
N GLY A 77 -2.00 18.53 11.77
CA GLY A 77 -1.09 18.41 12.92
C GLY A 77 -0.20 17.16 12.92
N MET A 78 -0.16 16.41 11.82
CA MET A 78 0.65 15.18 11.67
C MET A 78 2.10 15.52 11.27
N THR A 79 2.76 16.40 12.02
CA THR A 79 4.08 16.94 11.65
C THR A 79 5.24 16.01 12.01
N ASP A 80 5.04 15.10 12.96
CA ASP A 80 6.09 14.28 13.57
C ASP A 80 6.16 12.84 13.02
N LEU A 81 5.43 12.51 11.96
CA LEU A 81 5.39 11.14 11.41
C LEU A 81 6.54 10.82 10.45
N LYS A 82 7.12 9.63 10.54
CA LYS A 82 8.09 9.02 9.61
C LYS A 82 7.44 8.07 8.61
N PHE A 83 6.35 7.41 9.00
CA PHE A 83 5.61 6.46 8.17
C PHE A 83 4.13 6.50 8.52
N VAL A 84 3.31 6.34 7.49
CA VAL A 84 1.89 6.00 7.60
C VAL A 84 1.64 4.87 6.61
N GLY A 85 0.84 3.89 6.98
CA GLY A 85 0.42 2.83 6.06
C GLY A 85 -1.00 2.39 6.37
N GLN A 86 -1.84 2.34 5.33
CA GLN A 86 -3.17 1.75 5.43
C GLN A 86 -3.07 0.26 5.75
N ALA A 87 -4.06 -0.23 6.49
CA ALA A 87 -4.13 -1.59 6.99
C ALA A 87 -5.50 -2.16 6.67
N ASP A 88 -5.51 -3.30 6.00
CA ASP A 88 -6.61 -4.25 6.00
C ASP A 88 -6.33 -5.24 7.13
N THR A 89 -7.21 -5.34 8.11
CA THR A 89 -7.01 -6.14 9.32
C THR A 89 -7.90 -7.39 9.36
N ASP A 90 -8.89 -7.50 8.48
CA ASP A 90 -9.81 -8.64 8.43
C ASP A 90 -9.86 -9.37 7.07
N ALA A 91 -8.99 -8.99 6.14
CA ALA A 91 -8.82 -9.57 4.81
C ALA A 91 -10.02 -9.37 3.87
N ASP A 92 -10.76 -8.28 4.03
CA ASP A 92 -11.86 -7.91 3.14
C ASP A 92 -11.44 -7.02 1.95
N ASN A 93 -10.14 -6.72 1.82
CA ASN A 93 -9.53 -5.83 0.83
C ASN A 93 -9.92 -4.34 0.98
N LEU A 94 -10.49 -3.93 2.11
CA LEU A 94 -10.74 -2.55 2.48
C LEU A 94 -9.80 -2.12 3.61
N ALA A 95 -9.63 -0.80 3.75
CA ALA A 95 -8.78 -0.26 4.80
C ALA A 95 -9.59 -0.15 6.11
N ASP A 96 -9.21 -0.93 7.11
CA ASP A 96 -9.75 -0.91 8.48
C ASP A 96 -9.06 0.09 9.38
N GLY A 97 -7.93 0.63 8.96
CA GLY A 97 -7.17 1.58 9.75
C GLY A 97 -5.84 1.96 9.14
N ARG A 98 -5.01 2.58 9.97
CA ARG A 98 -3.65 3.00 9.60
C ARG A 98 -2.67 2.86 10.74
N TRP A 99 -1.49 2.33 10.45
CA TRP A 99 -0.34 2.46 11.33
C TRP A 99 0.33 3.82 11.12
N GLN A 100 0.72 4.47 12.20
CA GLN A 100 1.47 5.73 12.19
C GLN A 100 2.71 5.58 13.06
N LEU A 101 3.89 5.75 12.46
CA LEU A 101 5.17 5.75 13.16
C LEU A 101 5.66 7.20 13.31
N GLY A 102 5.75 7.65 14.56
CA GLY A 102 6.32 8.94 14.91
C GLY A 102 7.86 8.97 14.85
N THR A 103 8.43 10.16 14.78
CA THR A 103 9.86 10.42 14.80
C THR A 103 10.52 9.95 16.10
N SER A 104 9.76 9.96 17.20
CA SER A 104 10.12 9.43 18.52
C SER A 104 10.26 7.90 18.59
N GLY A 105 9.95 7.18 17.51
CA GLY A 105 10.03 5.71 17.47
C GLY A 105 8.82 5.00 18.06
N ASN A 106 7.76 5.73 18.42
CA ASN A 106 6.48 5.12 18.79
C ASN A 106 5.63 4.84 17.55
N ILE A 107 5.05 3.64 17.47
CA ILE A 107 4.08 3.27 16.44
C ILE A 107 2.70 3.10 17.09
N TYR A 108 1.70 3.68 16.44
CA TYR A 108 0.30 3.62 16.84
C TYR A 108 -0.55 3.04 15.71
N PHE A 109 -1.64 2.38 16.07
CA PHE A 109 -2.70 2.00 15.16
C PHE A 109 -3.93 2.88 15.41
N TYR A 110 -4.46 3.43 14.33
CA TYR A 110 -5.70 4.21 14.31
C TYR A 110 -6.71 3.43 13.48
N ALA A 111 -7.67 2.79 14.16
CA ALA A 111 -8.76 2.12 13.48
C ALA A 111 -9.69 3.13 12.78
N ALA A 112 -10.40 2.67 11.76
CA ALA A 112 -11.29 3.48 10.95
C ALA A 112 -12.65 3.75 11.64
N ASP A 113 -12.92 3.10 12.77
CA ASP A 113 -14.13 3.23 13.60
C ASP A 113 -14.08 4.39 14.62
N ASN A 114 -13.03 5.23 14.56
CA ASN A 114 -12.70 6.28 15.54
C ASN A 114 -12.48 5.82 16.98
N SER A 115 -12.21 4.54 17.19
CA SER A 115 -11.75 4.09 18.51
C SER A 115 -10.43 4.79 18.89
N PRO A 116 -10.15 4.94 20.19
CA PRO A 116 -8.91 5.57 20.63
C PRO A 116 -7.67 4.88 20.05
N ALA A 117 -6.72 5.69 19.59
CA ALA A 117 -5.49 5.20 19.01
C ALA A 117 -4.72 4.30 19.98
N LYS A 118 -4.23 3.17 19.46
CA LYS A 118 -3.57 2.14 20.24
C LYS A 118 -2.07 2.19 20.00
N ARG A 119 -1.27 2.35 21.05
CA ARG A 119 0.18 2.21 20.92
C ARG A 119 0.53 0.75 20.68
N ILE A 120 1.13 0.47 19.53
CA ILE A 120 1.55 -0.88 19.13
C ILE A 120 2.95 -1.19 19.66
N GLY A 121 3.83 -0.18 19.73
CA GLY A 121 5.18 -0.35 20.25
C GLY A 121 5.99 0.95 20.31
N TYR A 122 7.22 0.81 20.79
CA TYR A 122 8.24 1.87 20.88
C TYR A 122 9.58 1.35 20.35
N GLY A 123 10.56 2.24 20.14
CA GLY A 123 11.90 1.88 19.63
C GLY A 123 11.93 1.54 18.13
N TRP A 124 10.92 1.93 17.36
CA TRP A 124 10.85 1.72 15.91
C TRP A 124 11.70 2.72 15.11
N ASP A 125 12.32 3.70 15.77
CA ASP A 125 13.23 4.67 15.18
C ASP A 125 14.54 4.04 14.68
N ILE A 126 14.81 2.77 15.01
CA ILE A 126 15.89 1.97 14.42
C ILE A 126 15.67 1.67 12.93
N TYR A 127 14.43 1.79 12.44
CA TYR A 127 14.07 1.50 11.06
C TYR A 127 14.19 2.74 10.18
N ASN A 128 14.85 2.58 9.04
CA ASN A 128 14.92 3.62 8.00
C ASN A 128 13.83 3.46 6.93
N THR A 129 13.07 2.36 6.97
CA THR A 129 11.97 2.08 6.07
C THR A 129 10.97 1.19 6.79
N VAL A 130 9.69 1.53 6.69
CA VAL A 130 8.56 0.72 7.12
C VAL A 130 7.53 0.76 6.00
N VAL A 131 6.92 -0.37 5.68
CA VAL A 131 5.88 -0.50 4.64
C VAL A 131 4.80 -1.47 5.12
N SER A 132 3.53 -1.15 4.82
CA SER A 132 2.39 -2.08 4.94
C SER A 132 2.36 -2.94 3.68
N VAL A 133 2.18 -4.25 3.80
CA VAL A 133 2.34 -5.20 2.68
C VAL A 133 1.20 -6.22 2.54
N GLY A 134 0.04 -5.97 3.14
CA GLY A 134 -1.05 -6.95 3.20
C GLY A 134 -0.63 -8.23 3.94
N GLN A 135 -1.35 -9.35 3.78
CA GLN A 135 -1.05 -10.65 4.43
C GLN A 135 0.18 -11.37 3.82
N PHE A 136 1.32 -10.71 3.74
CA PHE A 136 2.56 -11.20 3.09
C PHE A 136 3.15 -12.45 3.75
N GLY A 137 3.06 -12.53 5.08
CA GLY A 137 3.52 -13.63 5.92
C GLY A 137 2.43 -14.61 6.34
N GLY A 138 1.19 -14.42 5.87
CA GLY A 138 0.06 -15.33 6.07
C GLY A 138 -0.72 -15.15 7.37
N ALA A 139 -0.63 -13.98 8.01
CA ALA A 139 -1.51 -13.64 9.12
C ALA A 139 -2.92 -13.23 8.62
N GLU A 140 -3.90 -13.20 9.52
CA GLU A 140 -5.27 -12.75 9.17
C GLU A 140 -5.29 -11.25 8.81
N GLY A 141 -4.61 -10.43 9.61
CA GLY A 141 -4.46 -9.00 9.32
C GLY A 141 -3.21 -8.70 8.48
N GLY A 142 -3.19 -7.52 7.88
CA GLY A 142 -2.06 -7.03 7.09
C GLY A 142 -0.76 -6.91 7.90
N ASP A 143 0.36 -7.20 7.24
CA ASP A 143 1.67 -7.25 7.84
C ASP A 143 2.47 -5.96 7.59
N LEU A 144 3.50 -5.75 8.42
CA LEU A 144 4.51 -4.72 8.21
C LEU A 144 5.86 -5.35 7.85
N LEU A 145 6.53 -4.78 6.84
CA LEU A 145 7.97 -4.96 6.66
C LEU A 145 8.71 -3.72 7.17
N ALA A 146 9.82 -3.94 7.87
CA ALA A 146 10.67 -2.87 8.37
C ALA A 146 12.15 -3.18 8.10
N ARG A 147 12.88 -2.22 7.54
CA ARG A 147 14.32 -2.33 7.27
C ARG A 147 15.10 -1.42 8.19
N ASP A 148 16.12 -1.97 8.85
CA ASP A 148 16.98 -1.20 9.74
C ASP A 148 18.15 -0.51 9.01
N GLY A 149 18.92 0.29 9.76
CA GLY A 149 20.11 0.99 9.26
C GLY A 149 21.21 0.08 8.69
N LYS A 150 21.27 -1.18 9.11
CA LYS A 150 22.25 -2.17 8.64
C LYS A 150 21.79 -2.89 7.37
N GLY A 151 20.51 -2.74 7.01
CA GLY A 151 19.90 -3.43 5.88
C GLY A 151 19.35 -4.80 6.23
N ASP A 152 19.14 -5.10 7.51
CA ASP A 152 18.33 -6.27 7.89
C ASP A 152 16.85 -5.94 7.66
N LEU A 153 16.13 -6.86 7.01
CA LEU A 153 14.69 -6.77 6.78
C LEU A 153 13.97 -7.63 7.82
N TYR A 154 12.96 -7.05 8.44
CA TYR A 154 12.12 -7.69 9.44
C TYR A 154 10.66 -7.69 9.02
N LEU A 155 9.99 -8.80 9.27
CA LEU A 155 8.55 -9.00 9.13
C LEU A 155 7.88 -8.93 10.50
N TYR A 156 6.73 -8.28 10.54
CA TYR A 156 5.84 -8.16 11.68
C TYR A 156 4.47 -8.62 11.23
N LEU A 157 4.01 -9.74 11.77
CA LEU A 157 2.70 -10.27 11.42
C LEU A 157 1.59 -9.45 12.04
N GLY A 158 0.56 -9.14 11.26
CA GLY A 158 -0.62 -8.40 11.69
C GLY A 158 -1.62 -9.22 12.49
N TYR A 159 -2.36 -8.55 13.36
CA TYR A 159 -3.57 -9.06 13.99
C TYR A 159 -4.76 -8.21 13.58
N SER A 160 -5.97 -8.77 13.73
CA SER A 160 -7.24 -8.10 13.42
C SER A 160 -7.51 -6.83 14.25
N ASP A 161 -6.77 -6.62 15.34
CA ASP A 161 -6.89 -5.45 16.20
C ASP A 161 -5.76 -4.41 15.97
N GLY A 162 -5.06 -4.52 14.84
CA GLY A 162 -3.94 -3.67 14.43
C GLY A 162 -2.64 -3.85 15.23
N ARG A 163 -2.58 -4.79 16.20
CA ARG A 163 -1.30 -5.21 16.81
C ARG A 163 -0.46 -5.95 15.80
N VAL A 164 0.83 -6.06 16.12
CA VAL A 164 1.75 -6.91 15.38
C VAL A 164 2.54 -7.84 16.31
N THR A 165 3.07 -8.92 15.75
CA THR A 165 3.95 -9.86 16.47
C THR A 165 5.31 -9.25 16.83
N LYS A 166 6.14 -10.05 17.52
CA LYS A 166 7.58 -9.76 17.58
C LYS A 166 8.17 -9.91 16.18
N ARG A 167 9.16 -9.07 15.88
CA ARG A 167 9.84 -9.04 14.58
C ARG A 167 10.51 -10.38 14.25
N ILE A 168 10.38 -10.81 13.00
CA ILE A 168 11.06 -11.95 12.41
C ILE A 168 12.06 -11.41 11.41
N LYS A 169 13.36 -11.75 11.53
CA LYS A 169 14.32 -11.34 10.50
C LYS A 169 14.10 -12.22 9.26
N VAL A 170 13.78 -11.57 8.15
CA VAL A 170 13.41 -12.24 6.89
C VAL A 170 14.35 -11.89 5.74
N GLY A 171 15.36 -11.04 5.96
CA GLY A 171 16.34 -10.73 4.93
C GLY A 171 17.57 -10.01 5.46
N TYR A 172 18.65 -10.12 4.68
CA TYR A 172 19.94 -9.47 4.91
C TYR A 172 20.32 -8.62 3.69
N GLY A 173 21.13 -7.58 3.88
CA GLY A 173 21.68 -6.81 2.76
C GLY A 173 20.65 -6.02 1.94
N TRP A 174 19.49 -5.70 2.52
CA TRP A 174 18.44 -4.91 1.87
C TRP A 174 18.81 -3.43 1.72
N ASN A 175 20.00 -3.01 2.16
CA ASN A 175 20.59 -1.69 1.93
C ASN A 175 20.96 -1.44 0.45
N ILE A 176 20.91 -2.46 -0.41
CA ILE A 176 21.01 -2.29 -1.86
C ILE A 176 19.78 -1.60 -2.46
N TYR A 177 18.65 -1.61 -1.74
CA TYR A 177 17.38 -1.04 -2.18
C TYR A 177 17.24 0.43 -1.75
N SER A 178 16.77 1.28 -2.66
CA SER A 178 16.43 2.68 -2.38
C SER A 178 14.94 2.88 -2.08
N ALA A 179 14.08 1.95 -2.51
CA ALA A 179 12.66 1.95 -2.21
C ALA A 179 12.15 0.51 -2.11
N ILE A 180 11.15 0.31 -1.25
CA ILE A 180 10.37 -0.92 -1.11
C ILE A 180 8.91 -0.48 -1.14
N ALA A 181 8.07 -1.18 -1.89
CA ALA A 181 6.64 -0.95 -1.94
C ALA A 181 5.94 -2.30 -2.15
N GLY A 182 4.73 -2.45 -1.62
CA GLY A 182 3.90 -3.63 -1.80
C GLY A 182 2.61 -3.40 -1.04
N ASN A 183 1.51 -3.99 -1.50
CA ASN A 183 0.20 -4.06 -0.85
C ASN A 183 -0.75 -4.70 -1.87
N GLY A 184 -0.86 -6.03 -1.88
CA GLY A 184 -1.66 -6.78 -2.84
C GLY A 184 -0.87 -7.74 -3.74
N ASP A 185 -1.62 -8.56 -4.46
CA ASP A 185 -1.12 -9.57 -5.41
C ASP A 185 -0.80 -8.95 -6.77
N LEU A 186 0.47 -9.02 -7.20
CA LEU A 186 0.92 -8.51 -8.51
C LEU A 186 1.00 -9.61 -9.57
N ASN A 187 1.02 -10.88 -9.17
CA ASN A 187 1.26 -12.02 -10.05
C ASN A 187 0.07 -12.97 -10.21
N GLY A 188 -1.07 -12.66 -9.59
CA GLY A 188 -2.33 -13.39 -9.71
C GLY A 188 -2.35 -14.74 -9.00
N ASP A 189 -1.48 -14.97 -8.00
CA ASP A 189 -1.44 -16.24 -7.26
C ASP A 189 -2.16 -16.22 -5.89
N GLY A 190 -2.84 -15.13 -5.59
CA GLY A 190 -3.62 -14.91 -4.37
C GLY A 190 -2.77 -14.52 -3.16
N LYS A 191 -1.49 -14.16 -3.36
CA LYS A 191 -0.58 -13.78 -2.28
C LYS A 191 -0.05 -12.38 -2.50
N ASN A 192 0.14 -11.67 -1.40
CA ASN A 192 0.70 -10.33 -1.45
C ASN A 192 2.15 -10.37 -1.93
N ASP A 193 2.48 -9.45 -2.83
CA ASP A 193 3.81 -9.29 -3.41
C ASP A 193 4.46 -7.97 -2.97
N ILE A 194 5.79 -7.90 -3.09
CA ILE A 194 6.50 -6.63 -2.96
C ILE A 194 7.38 -6.36 -4.17
N VAL A 195 7.57 -5.09 -4.47
CA VAL A 195 8.60 -4.60 -5.38
C VAL A 195 9.65 -3.81 -4.62
N ALA A 196 10.89 -3.93 -5.07
CA ALA A 196 12.01 -3.18 -4.51
C ALA A 196 12.87 -2.60 -5.63
N ARG A 197 13.16 -1.31 -5.54
CA ARG A 197 14.02 -0.61 -6.50
C ARG A 197 15.44 -0.54 -5.95
N ASP A 198 16.40 -1.13 -6.65
CA ASP A 198 17.80 -1.03 -6.24
C ASP A 198 18.40 0.36 -6.50
N LYS A 199 19.58 0.63 -5.96
CA LYS A 199 20.27 1.91 -6.14
C LYS A 199 20.63 2.22 -7.60
N SER A 200 20.73 1.21 -8.46
CA SER A 200 20.96 1.39 -9.91
C SER A 200 19.68 1.70 -10.70
N GLY A 201 18.52 1.67 -10.04
CA GLY A 201 17.23 1.95 -10.66
C GLY A 201 16.60 0.74 -11.36
N VAL A 202 17.06 -0.47 -11.04
CA VAL A 202 16.38 -1.71 -11.45
C VAL A 202 15.25 -1.99 -10.48
N LEU A 203 14.06 -2.28 -11.01
CA LEU A 203 12.92 -2.73 -10.21
C LEU A 203 12.88 -4.25 -10.19
N TRP A 204 12.75 -4.79 -8.98
CA TRP A 204 12.72 -6.21 -8.70
C TRP A 204 11.37 -6.59 -8.10
N LEU A 205 10.75 -7.65 -8.60
CA LEU A 205 9.58 -8.30 -8.01
C LEU A 205 10.05 -9.38 -7.05
N TYR A 206 9.46 -9.40 -5.86
CA TYR A 206 9.57 -10.44 -4.87
C TYR A 206 8.19 -11.02 -4.65
N LYS A 207 7.96 -12.20 -5.24
CA LYS A 207 6.66 -12.86 -5.11
C LYS A 207 6.48 -13.38 -3.69
N GLY A 208 5.35 -13.10 -3.08
CA GLY A 208 5.00 -13.59 -1.76
C GLY A 208 4.87 -15.11 -1.72
N THR A 209 4.94 -15.65 -0.51
CA THR A 209 4.61 -17.07 -0.27
C THR A 209 3.45 -17.24 0.70
N GLY A 210 3.09 -16.20 1.47
CA GLY A 210 2.14 -16.31 2.57
C GLY A 210 2.68 -17.12 3.74
N ASP A 211 3.99 -17.35 3.81
CA ASP A 211 4.64 -18.08 4.91
C ASP A 211 5.72 -17.21 5.55
N GLN A 212 5.50 -16.76 6.77
CA GLN A 212 6.45 -15.99 7.57
C GLN A 212 7.88 -16.58 7.65
N LYS A 213 8.06 -17.91 7.48
CA LYS A 213 9.37 -18.56 7.50
C LYS A 213 10.15 -18.39 6.20
N ALA A 214 9.45 -18.19 5.10
CA ALA A 214 10.02 -18.02 3.77
C ALA A 214 9.16 -17.04 2.96
N PRO A 215 9.00 -15.77 3.40
CA PRO A 215 7.88 -14.91 3.00
C PRO A 215 7.89 -14.48 1.53
N TYR A 216 9.02 -14.65 0.84
CA TYR A 216 9.12 -14.35 -0.58
C TYR A 216 10.06 -15.29 -1.32
N GLN A 217 9.79 -15.43 -2.61
CA GLN A 217 10.62 -16.17 -3.56
C GLN A 217 11.85 -15.36 -3.98
N LYS A 218 12.73 -15.99 -4.77
CA LYS A 218 13.86 -15.31 -5.39
C LYS A 218 13.35 -14.16 -6.27
N ARG A 219 14.02 -13.00 -6.17
CA ARG A 219 13.65 -11.81 -6.94
C ARG A 219 13.75 -12.01 -8.45
N THR A 220 12.86 -11.38 -9.19
CA THR A 220 12.85 -11.31 -10.66
C THR A 220 12.99 -9.85 -11.09
N LYS A 221 13.84 -9.59 -12.09
CA LYS A 221 13.98 -8.24 -12.67
C LYS A 221 12.74 -7.93 -13.50
N ILE A 222 12.07 -6.83 -13.22
CA ILE A 222 10.83 -6.42 -13.92
C ILE A 222 10.92 -5.05 -14.57
N GLY A 223 12.06 -4.35 -14.45
CA GLY A 223 12.29 -3.10 -15.17
C GLY A 223 13.63 -2.44 -14.84
N SER A 224 13.99 -1.42 -15.60
CA SER A 224 15.18 -0.57 -15.36
C SER A 224 14.80 0.92 -15.51
N GLY A 225 15.65 1.84 -15.05
CA GLY A 225 15.39 3.29 -15.19
C GLY A 225 14.43 3.86 -14.15
N TRP A 226 14.08 3.11 -13.12
CA TRP A 226 13.13 3.54 -12.07
C TRP A 226 13.68 4.63 -11.14
N ASN A 227 14.95 5.01 -11.28
CA ASN A 227 15.52 6.18 -10.61
C ASN A 227 14.98 7.51 -11.15
N THR A 228 14.20 7.51 -12.23
CA THR A 228 13.42 8.68 -12.63
C THR A 228 12.36 9.08 -11.60
N TYR A 229 11.99 8.18 -10.68
CA TYR A 229 11.02 8.41 -9.63
C TYR A 229 11.71 8.69 -8.29
N ASN A 230 11.17 9.58 -7.47
CA ASN A 230 11.66 9.79 -6.10
C ASN A 230 10.80 9.07 -5.05
N THR A 231 9.62 8.59 -5.44
CA THR A 231 8.71 7.85 -4.56
C THR A 231 8.02 6.73 -5.33
N LEU A 232 7.91 5.57 -4.69
CA LEU A 232 7.13 4.41 -5.12
C LEU A 232 6.25 3.98 -3.95
N PHE A 233 5.00 3.66 -4.20
CA PHE A 233 4.10 3.10 -3.20
C PHE A 233 2.99 2.28 -3.90
N ALA A 234 2.50 1.25 -3.22
CA ALA A 234 1.38 0.43 -3.68
C ALA A 234 0.12 0.91 -2.97
N ALA A 235 -0.84 1.42 -3.73
CA ALA A 235 -2.12 1.92 -3.20
C ALA A 235 -3.23 0.87 -3.28
N GLY A 236 -2.91 -0.36 -3.70
CA GLY A 236 -3.91 -1.32 -4.15
C GLY A 236 -4.36 -1.04 -5.59
N ASP A 237 -5.62 -1.32 -5.89
CA ASP A 237 -6.23 -1.27 -7.22
C ASP A 237 -6.95 0.06 -7.47
N LEU A 238 -6.24 1.03 -8.05
CA LEU A 238 -6.76 2.39 -8.26
C LEU A 238 -7.64 2.51 -9.50
N ASN A 239 -7.48 1.63 -10.48
CA ASN A 239 -8.31 1.62 -11.68
C ASN A 239 -9.51 0.65 -11.56
N MET A 240 -9.66 -0.01 -10.42
CA MET A 240 -10.72 -0.97 -10.13
C MET A 240 -10.80 -2.12 -11.15
N ASP A 241 -9.65 -2.56 -11.69
CA ASP A 241 -9.60 -3.64 -12.68
C ASP A 241 -9.44 -5.06 -12.08
N GLY A 242 -9.21 -5.14 -10.79
CA GLY A 242 -9.13 -6.35 -9.97
C GLY A 242 -7.69 -6.76 -9.70
N THR A 243 -6.72 -5.94 -10.07
CA THR A 243 -5.30 -6.21 -9.87
C THR A 243 -4.61 -5.07 -9.14
N THR A 244 -3.59 -5.40 -8.38
CA THR A 244 -2.83 -4.43 -7.61
C THR A 244 -2.02 -3.51 -8.52
N ASP A 245 -2.13 -2.20 -8.30
CA ASP A 245 -1.37 -1.19 -9.03
C ASP A 245 -0.15 -0.70 -8.25
N LEU A 246 0.82 -0.15 -8.98
CA LEU A 246 1.92 0.62 -8.41
C LEU A 246 1.80 2.08 -8.80
N VAL A 247 2.03 2.98 -7.85
CA VAL A 247 2.09 4.42 -8.11
C VAL A 247 3.52 4.92 -7.94
N ALA A 248 3.94 5.77 -8.86
CA ALA A 248 5.26 6.37 -8.85
C ALA A 248 5.16 7.89 -9.00
N ARG A 249 5.93 8.62 -8.20
CA ARG A 249 6.07 10.07 -8.33
C ARG A 249 7.49 10.43 -8.73
N ASN A 250 7.64 11.37 -9.66
CA ASN A 250 8.95 11.92 -10.00
C ASN A 250 9.28 13.21 -9.21
N ALA A 251 10.52 13.70 -9.35
CA ALA A 251 10.98 14.91 -8.67
C ALA A 251 10.25 16.19 -9.10
N LYS A 252 9.63 16.21 -10.29
CA LYS A 252 8.83 17.34 -10.79
C LYS A 252 7.43 17.38 -10.19
N GLY A 253 7.02 16.35 -9.45
CA GLY A 253 5.68 16.24 -8.89
C GLY A 253 4.66 15.71 -9.89
N GLU A 254 5.08 15.00 -10.94
CA GLU A 254 4.18 14.19 -11.77
C GLU A 254 3.93 12.83 -11.10
N LEU A 255 2.69 12.36 -11.15
CA LEU A 255 2.22 11.09 -10.60
C LEU A 255 1.85 10.14 -11.73
N TYR A 256 2.34 8.91 -11.67
CA TYR A 256 2.13 7.89 -12.69
C TYR A 256 1.53 6.64 -12.08
N LEU A 257 0.51 6.10 -12.74
CA LEU A 257 -0.06 4.79 -12.47
C LEU A 257 0.61 3.74 -13.34
N TYR A 258 1.09 2.69 -12.70
CA TYR A 258 1.50 1.44 -13.33
C TYR A 258 0.45 0.39 -13.02
N ALA A 259 -0.53 0.29 -13.93
CA ALA A 259 -1.65 -0.60 -13.74
C ALA A 259 -1.21 -2.07 -13.75
N GLY A 260 -1.68 -2.85 -12.78
CA GLY A 260 -1.39 -4.26 -12.64
C GLY A 260 -1.87 -5.11 -13.83
N THR A 261 -1.28 -6.29 -13.96
CA THR A 261 -1.74 -7.30 -14.93
C THR A 261 -2.08 -8.64 -14.29
N GLY A 262 -1.68 -8.87 -13.03
CA GLY A 262 -1.77 -10.18 -12.39
C GLY A 262 -0.86 -11.22 -13.04
N ASN A 263 0.27 -10.81 -13.64
CA ASN A 263 1.21 -11.70 -14.32
C ASN A 263 2.66 -11.29 -14.05
N ALA A 264 3.39 -12.11 -13.30
CA ALA A 264 4.79 -11.87 -12.94
C ALA A 264 5.74 -11.62 -14.12
N ALA A 265 5.45 -12.16 -15.31
CA ALA A 265 6.29 -11.96 -16.50
C ALA A 265 6.15 -10.56 -17.11
N ALA A 266 5.01 -9.91 -16.88
CA ALA A 266 4.69 -8.57 -17.37
C ALA A 266 3.78 -7.85 -16.36
N PRO A 267 4.28 -7.55 -15.14
CA PRO A 267 3.42 -7.20 -14.00
C PRO A 267 2.68 -5.87 -14.16
N TYR A 268 3.14 -5.00 -15.07
CA TYR A 268 2.54 -3.68 -15.28
C TYR A 268 2.24 -3.42 -16.76
N LYS A 269 1.12 -2.74 -17.01
CA LYS A 269 0.79 -2.08 -18.28
C LYS A 269 1.71 -0.87 -18.51
N PRO A 270 1.73 -0.29 -19.72
CA PRO A 270 2.36 1.01 -19.95
C PRO A 270 1.84 2.06 -18.94
N LYS A 271 2.74 2.87 -18.40
CA LYS A 271 2.38 3.87 -17.39
C LYS A 271 1.38 4.90 -17.93
N ALA A 272 0.43 5.29 -17.10
CA ALA A 272 -0.45 6.43 -17.35
C ALA A 272 -0.07 7.59 -16.42
N ILE A 273 -0.17 8.84 -16.89
CA ILE A 273 -0.03 10.00 -16.02
C ILE A 273 -1.39 10.26 -15.35
N ILE A 274 -1.41 10.25 -14.02
CA ILE A 274 -2.63 10.48 -13.21
C ILE A 274 -2.55 11.79 -12.41
N GLY A 275 -1.44 12.51 -12.56
CA GLY A 275 -1.20 13.79 -11.94
C GLY A 275 -0.08 14.53 -12.64
N THR A 276 -0.34 15.73 -13.16
CA THR A 276 0.63 16.47 -14.00
C THR A 276 1.58 17.36 -13.22
N SER A 277 1.24 17.77 -12.00
CA SER A 277 2.08 18.62 -11.15
C SER A 277 1.58 18.65 -9.70
N GLY A 278 2.36 19.25 -8.79
CA GLY A 278 1.95 19.56 -7.41
C GLY A 278 2.03 18.39 -6.42
N TRP A 279 2.24 17.16 -6.87
CA TRP A 279 2.34 15.98 -6.01
C TRP A 279 3.62 15.92 -5.17
N ASN A 280 4.58 16.81 -5.44
CA ASN A 280 5.75 17.04 -4.59
C ASN A 280 5.40 17.75 -3.27
N THR A 281 4.18 18.26 -3.09
CA THR A 281 3.71 18.78 -1.80
C THR A 281 3.67 17.70 -0.71
N TYR A 282 3.41 16.45 -1.12
CA TYR A 282 3.30 15.30 -0.22
C TYR A 282 4.67 14.76 0.19
N ARG A 283 4.94 14.73 1.48
CA ARG A 283 6.15 14.11 2.02
C ARG A 283 6.00 12.61 2.23
N LEU A 284 4.77 12.13 2.47
CA LEU A 284 4.41 10.70 2.54
C LEU A 284 3.19 10.44 1.64
N PHE A 285 3.20 9.28 0.98
CA PHE A 285 2.03 8.66 0.34
C PHE A 285 1.72 7.35 1.05
N PHE A 286 0.45 7.00 1.16
CA PHE A 286 -0.01 5.81 1.86
C PHE A 286 -1.43 5.43 1.47
#